data_AF-A0A7S2NI68-F1
#
_entry.id   AF-A0A7S2NI68-F1
#
_cell.length_a   1.000
_cell.length_b   1.000
_cell.length_c   1.000
_cell.angle_alpha   90.00
_cell.angle_beta   90.00
_cell.angle_gamma   90.00
#
_symmetry.space_group_name_H-M   'P 1'
#
loop_
_entity.id
_entity.type
_entity.pdbx_description
1 polymer ?
#
loop_
_entity_poly.entity_id
_entity_poly.type
_entity_poly.pdbx_seq_one_letter_code
_entity_poly.pdbx_strand_id
1 'polypeptide(L)'
;SLLWLTLGFSALSPSFGPTARCHARRAARRSSAAMLRSSTRLGGGGGIVDKMIPGYKDKIWAAMPLGLKQHRVKSENDAFESAISQHRKWQSMLLSWKDTEKGFAPSQKYRKPAVDWRRQMERGTMFYGRWYEGPNGSDYRPGNTHDRLANVREPFSDAEWEERKQYRSWDLMRLGYAGLGLFLLYRVTNEWPVVWCEDGEADRTGRA
;
A
#
# COMPACT_ATOMS: atom_id res chain seq x y z
N SER A 1 -32.86 -8.19 -7.68
CA SER A 1 -32.30 -7.28 -6.65
C SER A 1 -31.18 -6.46 -7.24
N LEU A 2 -31.56 -5.44 -8.02
CA LEU A 2 -30.70 -4.33 -8.42
C LEU A 2 -30.75 -3.31 -7.29
N LEU A 3 -29.60 -2.96 -6.70
CA LEU A 3 -29.52 -1.83 -5.78
C LEU A 3 -28.09 -1.31 -5.66
N TRP A 4 -27.42 -1.04 -6.78
CA TRP A 4 -26.15 -0.31 -6.80
C TRP A 4 -26.09 0.56 -8.07
N LEU A 5 -26.96 1.57 -8.15
CA LEU A 5 -26.89 2.57 -9.23
C LEU A 5 -27.65 3.85 -8.86
N THR A 6 -27.23 4.54 -7.81
CA THR A 6 -27.40 5.99 -7.66
C THR A 6 -26.41 6.51 -6.62
N LEU A 7 -25.51 7.39 -7.05
CA LEU A 7 -24.98 8.56 -6.32
C LEU A 7 -23.73 9.05 -7.06
N GLY A 8 -23.97 9.74 -8.17
CA GLY A 8 -23.02 10.68 -8.74
C GLY A 8 -23.37 12.09 -8.28
N PHE A 9 -22.32 12.91 -8.13
CA PHE A 9 -22.31 14.37 -7.96
C PHE A 9 -22.68 14.93 -6.57
N SER A 10 -21.65 15.22 -5.77
CA SER A 10 -21.22 16.59 -5.46
C SER A 10 -20.24 16.60 -4.29
N ALA A 11 -18.96 16.87 -4.55
CA ALA A 11 -18.10 17.52 -3.56
C ALA A 11 -16.90 18.13 -4.27
N LEU A 12 -16.92 19.46 -4.35
CA LEU A 12 -15.83 20.32 -4.74
C LEU A 12 -14.57 19.99 -3.94
N SER A 13 -13.44 19.97 -4.63
CA SER A 13 -12.11 20.14 -4.04
C SER A 13 -12.02 21.47 -3.28
N PRO A 14 -11.55 21.48 -2.03
CA PRO A 14 -10.88 22.65 -1.48
C PRO A 14 -9.38 22.43 -1.55
N SER A 15 -8.72 23.22 -2.40
CA SER A 15 -7.30 23.51 -2.30
C SER A 15 -7.00 24.12 -0.93
N PHE A 16 -6.28 23.42 -0.07
CA PHE A 16 -5.71 24.01 1.14
C PHE A 16 -4.21 24.23 0.94
N GLY A 17 -3.84 25.50 0.82
CA GLY A 17 -2.48 25.98 1.06
C GLY A 17 -2.07 25.85 2.53
N PRO A 18 -0.81 26.17 2.87
CA PRO A 18 -0.16 25.68 4.06
C PRO A 18 -0.55 26.51 5.29
N THR A 19 -1.28 25.90 6.23
CA THR A 19 -1.45 26.44 7.58
C THR A 19 -0.52 25.73 8.56
N ALA A 20 0.21 26.57 9.29
CA ALA A 20 1.22 26.24 10.27
C ALA A 20 0.76 25.15 11.25
N ARG A 21 1.47 24.02 11.24
CA ARG A 21 1.37 23.01 12.29
C ARG A 21 2.68 23.00 13.08
N CYS A 22 2.66 23.66 14.24
CA CYS A 22 3.68 23.56 15.27
C CYS A 22 3.79 22.10 15.73
N HIS A 23 4.63 21.33 15.06
CA HIS A 23 5.10 20.06 15.58
C HIS A 23 6.36 20.31 16.40
N ALA A 24 6.22 20.14 17.71
CA ALA A 24 7.32 19.92 18.63
C ALA A 24 8.25 18.84 18.06
N ARG A 25 9.37 19.28 17.49
CA ARG A 25 10.47 18.42 17.04
C ARG A 25 11.17 17.84 18.27
N ARG A 26 10.66 16.75 18.82
CA ARG A 26 11.52 15.76 19.49
C ARG A 26 12.29 15.04 18.39
N ALA A 27 13.38 15.67 17.95
CA ALA A 27 14.35 15.04 17.07
C ALA A 27 15.06 13.94 17.86
N ALA A 28 14.58 12.71 17.73
CA ALA A 28 15.35 11.51 18.01
C ALA A 28 16.49 11.42 16.99
N ARG A 29 17.54 12.22 17.17
CA ARG A 29 18.84 11.99 16.54
C ARG A 29 19.51 10.84 17.30
N ARG A 30 19.14 9.63 16.92
CA ARG A 30 20.03 8.47 17.05
C ARG A 30 21.24 8.74 16.15
N SER A 31 22.27 9.35 16.73
CA SER A 31 23.58 9.42 16.11
C SER A 31 24.14 8.01 16.09
N SER A 32 24.11 7.37 14.92
CA SER A 32 24.89 6.18 14.64
C SER A 32 26.37 6.52 14.84
N ALA A 33 26.93 6.07 15.96
CA ALA A 33 28.35 6.16 16.25
C ALA A 33 29.10 5.15 15.38
N ALA A 34 29.31 5.49 14.11
CA ALA A 34 30.21 4.78 13.23
C ALA A 34 31.59 5.47 13.26
N MET A 35 32.54 4.79 13.91
CA MET A 35 34.01 4.87 13.78
C MET A 35 34.64 6.23 13.49
N LEU A 36 35.11 6.93 14.54
CA LEU A 36 36.22 7.89 14.43
C LEU A 36 37.11 7.80 15.69
N ARG A 37 38.43 7.57 15.47
CA ARG A 37 39.49 7.34 16.49
C ARG A 37 39.97 8.60 17.25
N SER A 38 39.26 9.67 17.06
CA SER A 38 39.25 10.91 17.81
C SER A 38 38.06 11.63 17.18
N SER A 39 37.32 12.46 17.90
CA SER A 39 36.32 13.26 17.19
C SER A 39 37.06 14.18 16.21
N THR A 40 37.21 13.80 14.94
CA THR A 40 37.21 14.78 13.86
C THR A 40 35.80 15.35 13.92
N ARG A 41 35.64 16.39 14.75
CA ARG A 41 34.49 17.27 14.70
C ARG A 41 34.44 17.72 13.25
N LEU A 42 33.49 17.15 12.51
CA LEU A 42 33.20 17.47 11.13
C LEU A 42 33.42 18.96 10.90
N GLY A 43 34.31 19.28 9.96
CA GLY A 43 34.36 20.61 9.36
C GLY A 43 32.95 20.93 8.89
N GLY A 44 32.32 21.92 9.54
CA GLY A 44 30.93 22.29 9.30
C GLY A 44 29.98 21.89 10.42
N GLY A 45 30.09 22.52 11.59
CA GLY A 45 29.07 22.35 12.63
C GLY A 45 29.44 22.81 14.04
N GLY A 46 30.32 23.79 14.18
CA GLY A 46 30.51 24.48 15.45
C GLY A 46 29.30 25.34 15.79
N GLY A 47 28.77 25.26 17.01
CA GLY A 47 27.72 26.16 17.51
C GLY A 47 28.11 27.64 17.34
N ILE A 48 27.15 28.56 17.48
CA ILE A 48 27.31 29.98 17.10
C ILE A 48 28.60 30.64 17.64
N VAL A 49 29.05 30.23 18.83
CA VAL A 49 30.28 30.68 19.50
C VAL A 49 31.57 30.28 18.76
N ASP A 50 31.57 29.13 18.09
CA ASP A 50 32.70 28.63 17.28
C ASP A 50 32.88 29.44 15.99
N LYS A 51 31.80 30.08 15.52
CA LYS A 51 31.84 31.00 14.38
C LYS A 51 32.18 32.43 14.81
N MET A 52 31.82 32.82 16.03
CA MET A 52 32.12 34.14 16.59
C MET A 52 33.56 34.27 17.10
N ILE A 53 34.14 33.19 17.63
CA ILE A 53 35.52 33.18 18.13
C ILE A 53 36.22 31.93 17.58
N PRO A 54 36.83 32.01 16.39
CA PRO A 54 37.52 30.86 15.82
C PRO A 54 38.67 30.40 16.74
N GLY A 55 38.74 29.09 16.98
CA GLY A 55 39.80 28.47 17.80
C GLY A 55 39.65 28.68 19.32
N TYR A 56 38.53 29.22 19.82
CA TYR A 56 38.33 29.40 21.27
C TYR A 56 38.41 28.08 22.04
N LYS A 57 37.97 26.98 21.42
CA LYS A 57 38.07 25.62 21.98
C LYS A 57 39.51 25.17 22.17
N ASP A 58 40.40 25.53 21.24
CA ASP A 58 41.82 25.20 21.31
C ASP A 58 42.52 26.05 22.38
N LYS A 59 42.08 27.30 22.58
CA LYS A 59 42.54 28.16 23.68
C LYS A 59 42.11 27.63 25.06
N ILE A 60 40.85 27.20 25.19
CA ILE A 60 40.34 26.54 26.42
C ILE A 60 41.06 25.21 26.65
N TRP A 61 41.31 24.46 25.57
CA TRP A 61 42.11 23.24 25.63
C TRP A 61 43.52 23.55 26.10
N ALA A 62 44.23 24.51 25.50
CA ALA A 62 45.58 24.91 25.89
C ALA A 62 45.66 25.33 27.36
N ALA A 63 44.71 26.13 27.84
CA ALA A 63 44.64 26.63 29.22
C ALA A 63 44.24 25.56 30.27
N MET A 64 43.74 24.39 29.86
CA MET A 64 43.35 23.34 30.81
C MET A 64 44.58 22.69 31.47
N PRO A 65 44.54 22.40 32.78
CA PRO A 65 45.61 21.68 33.46
C PRO A 65 45.79 20.27 32.88
N LEU A 66 47.02 19.77 32.92
CA LEU A 66 47.43 18.52 32.26
C LEU A 66 46.60 17.32 32.73
N GLY A 67 46.26 17.24 34.02
CA GLY A 67 45.45 16.15 34.59
C GLY A 67 44.01 16.11 34.03
N LEU A 68 43.39 17.27 33.77
CA LEU A 68 42.05 17.31 33.17
C LEU A 68 42.07 16.92 31.69
N LYS A 69 43.14 17.28 30.95
CA LYS A 69 43.34 16.83 29.56
C LYS A 69 43.45 15.31 29.48
N GLN A 70 44.28 14.72 30.33
CA GLN A 70 44.47 13.27 30.40
C GLN A 70 43.17 12.55 30.77
N HIS A 71 42.46 13.03 31.79
CA HIS A 71 41.18 12.45 32.19
C HIS A 71 40.15 12.50 31.05
N ARG A 72 40.05 13.65 30.34
CA ARG A 72 39.09 13.81 29.25
C ARG A 72 39.41 12.90 28.06
N VAL A 73 40.66 12.86 27.62
CA VAL A 73 41.09 11.94 26.54
C VAL A 73 40.85 10.49 26.94
N LYS A 74 41.18 10.12 28.17
CA LYS A 74 40.94 8.77 28.69
C LYS A 74 39.45 8.43 28.70
N SER A 75 38.60 9.32 29.21
CA SER A 75 37.15 9.11 29.24
C SER A 75 36.53 9.00 27.84
N GLU A 76 37.02 9.77 26.87
CA GLU A 76 36.54 9.70 25.48
C GLU A 76 36.98 8.39 24.80
N ASN A 77 38.22 7.95 25.06
CA ASN A 77 38.72 6.65 24.56
C ASN A 77 38.00 5.46 25.21
N ASP A 78 37.79 5.48 26.53
CA ASP A 78 37.08 4.43 27.26
C ASP A 78 35.60 4.33 26.79
N ALA A 79 34.96 5.47 26.51
CA ALA A 79 33.62 5.51 25.93
C ALA A 79 33.57 4.91 24.52
N PHE A 80 34.59 5.14 23.70
CA PHE A 80 34.68 4.57 22.36
C PHE A 80 34.91 3.05 22.39
N GLU A 81 35.87 2.58 23.19
CA GLU A 81 36.18 1.16 23.33
C GLU A 81 35.02 0.38 23.96
N SER A 82 34.31 0.98 24.92
CA SER A 82 33.11 0.36 25.51
C SER A 82 31.99 0.19 24.47
N ALA A 83 31.77 1.17 23.59
CA ALA A 83 30.79 1.04 22.50
C ALA A 83 31.17 -0.07 21.49
N ILE A 84 32.45 -0.18 21.13
CA ILE A 84 32.93 -1.28 20.25
C ILE A 84 32.75 -2.64 20.95
N SER A 85 33.11 -2.73 22.23
CA SER A 85 32.95 -3.96 22.99
C SER A 85 31.48 -4.40 23.07
N GLN A 86 30.56 -3.45 23.19
CA GLN A 86 29.13 -3.70 23.19
C GLN A 86 28.66 -4.18 21.81
N HIS A 87 29.11 -3.55 20.72
CA HIS A 87 28.80 -4.01 19.37
C HIS A 87 29.31 -5.43 19.08
N ARG A 88 30.51 -5.79 19.54
CA ARG A 88 31.05 -7.16 19.40
C ARG A 88 30.20 -8.18 20.16
N LYS A 89 29.75 -7.85 21.38
CA LYS A 89 28.84 -8.71 22.16
C LYS A 89 27.51 -8.91 21.42
N TRP A 90 26.93 -7.84 20.88
CA TRP A 90 25.72 -7.93 20.07
C TRP A 90 25.90 -8.72 18.78
N GLN A 91 27.03 -8.54 18.09
CA GLN A 91 27.32 -9.31 16.88
C GLN A 91 27.41 -10.81 17.18
N SER A 92 28.06 -11.20 18.27
CA SER A 92 28.12 -12.60 18.71
C SER A 92 26.72 -13.17 18.99
N MET A 93 25.87 -12.41 19.69
CA MET A 93 24.48 -12.79 19.93
C MET A 93 23.66 -12.91 18.63
N LEU A 94 23.81 -11.98 17.69
CA LEU A 94 23.10 -12.03 16.41
C LEU A 94 23.55 -13.22 15.54
N LEU A 95 24.83 -13.58 15.61
CA LEU A 95 25.36 -14.77 14.92
C LEU A 95 24.81 -16.06 15.52
N SER A 96 24.77 -16.18 16.85
CA SER A 96 24.18 -17.37 17.50
C SER A 96 22.67 -17.49 17.19
N TRP A 97 21.97 -16.36 17.15
CA TRP A 97 20.57 -16.34 16.77
C TRP A 97 20.36 -16.73 15.30
N LYS A 98 21.19 -16.22 14.38
CA LYS A 98 21.19 -16.61 12.96
C LYS A 98 21.38 -18.12 12.75
N ASP A 99 22.26 -18.74 13.51
CA ASP A 99 22.46 -20.19 13.42
C ASP A 99 21.25 -20.97 13.93
N THR A 100 20.56 -20.45 14.93
CA THR A 100 19.27 -20.98 15.38
C THR A 100 18.19 -20.81 14.32
N GLU A 101 18.10 -19.64 13.67
CA GLU A 101 17.12 -19.34 12.61
C GLU A 101 17.24 -20.29 11.42
N LYS A 102 18.46 -20.75 11.07
CA LYS A 102 18.66 -21.73 9.98
C LYS A 102 17.91 -23.04 10.23
N GLY A 103 17.79 -23.47 11.49
CA GLY A 103 17.04 -24.67 11.87
C GLY A 103 15.53 -24.53 11.68
N PHE A 104 15.02 -23.30 11.74
CA PHE A 104 13.61 -22.97 11.55
C PHE A 104 13.31 -22.32 10.19
N ALA A 105 14.28 -22.30 9.28
CA ALA A 105 14.10 -21.67 7.98
C ALA A 105 13.02 -22.41 7.18
N PRO A 106 11.99 -21.70 6.65
CA PRO A 106 10.91 -22.34 5.92
C PRO A 106 11.43 -22.98 4.64
N SER A 107 10.90 -24.18 4.34
CA SER A 107 11.23 -24.87 3.09
C SER A 107 10.77 -24.08 1.86
N GLN A 108 11.54 -24.17 0.78
CA GLN A 108 11.24 -23.45 -0.48
C GLN A 108 9.95 -23.93 -1.17
N LYS A 109 9.37 -25.07 -0.75
CA LYS A 109 8.20 -25.69 -1.39
C LYS A 109 6.95 -24.80 -1.35
N TYR A 110 6.74 -24.09 -0.24
CA TYR A 110 5.54 -23.26 -0.03
C TYR A 110 5.86 -21.76 -0.05
N ARG A 111 6.94 -21.38 -0.75
CA ARG A 111 7.26 -19.96 -0.94
C ARG A 111 6.19 -19.26 -1.77
N LYS A 112 6.06 -17.95 -1.59
CA LYS A 112 5.19 -17.12 -2.45
C LYS A 112 5.52 -17.40 -3.93
N PRO A 113 4.55 -17.84 -4.75
CA PRO A 113 4.78 -18.24 -6.15
C PRO A 113 4.83 -17.01 -7.08
N ALA A 114 5.40 -15.90 -6.62
CA ALA A 114 5.49 -14.66 -7.38
C ALA A 114 6.81 -13.96 -7.06
N VAL A 115 7.35 -13.28 -8.05
CA VAL A 115 8.53 -12.41 -7.93
C VAL A 115 8.05 -10.97 -7.76
N ASP A 116 8.81 -10.14 -7.04
CA ASP A 116 8.49 -8.73 -6.92
C ASP A 116 8.62 -7.99 -8.26
N TRP A 117 7.80 -6.96 -8.46
CA TRP A 117 7.74 -6.22 -9.73
C TRP A 117 9.07 -5.54 -10.07
N ARG A 118 9.85 -5.06 -9.08
CA ARG A 118 11.17 -4.43 -9.33
C ARG A 118 12.15 -5.42 -9.95
N ARG A 119 12.28 -6.62 -9.36
CA ARG A 119 13.10 -7.68 -9.97
C ARG A 119 12.57 -8.13 -11.33
N GLN A 120 11.25 -8.11 -11.55
CA GLN A 120 10.70 -8.41 -12.87
C GLN A 120 11.06 -7.33 -13.91
N MET A 121 11.09 -6.05 -13.52
CA MET A 121 11.54 -4.94 -14.39
C MET A 121 13.02 -5.09 -14.75
N GLU A 122 13.88 -5.32 -13.75
CA GLU A 122 15.33 -5.50 -13.95
C GLU A 122 15.65 -6.70 -14.85
N ARG A 123 14.82 -7.75 -14.78
CA ARG A 123 14.93 -8.95 -15.63
C ARG A 123 14.30 -8.77 -17.01
N GLY A 124 13.58 -7.68 -17.26
CA GLY A 124 12.82 -7.49 -18.49
C GLY A 124 11.65 -8.49 -18.66
N THR A 125 11.19 -9.13 -17.58
CA THR A 125 10.09 -10.11 -17.61
C THR A 125 8.76 -9.50 -17.19
N MET A 126 8.72 -8.21 -16.85
CA MET A 126 7.51 -7.55 -16.40
C MET A 126 6.62 -7.20 -17.59
N PHE A 127 5.35 -7.62 -17.52
CA PHE A 127 4.34 -7.30 -18.53
C PHE A 127 3.30 -6.32 -17.96
N TYR A 128 2.92 -5.32 -18.75
CA TYR A 128 1.89 -4.35 -18.41
C TYR A 128 0.79 -4.39 -19.49
N GLY A 129 -0.46 -4.13 -19.11
CA GLY A 129 -1.47 -3.67 -20.07
C GLY A 129 -2.53 -4.66 -20.56
N ARG A 130 -2.91 -5.70 -19.78
CA ARG A 130 -4.13 -6.47 -20.08
C ARG A 130 -4.81 -7.00 -18.81
N TRP A 131 -6.05 -6.55 -18.55
CA TRP A 131 -6.86 -6.93 -17.37
C TRP A 131 -7.70 -8.20 -17.61
N TYR A 132 -7.80 -8.65 -18.85
CA TYR A 132 -8.67 -9.75 -19.26
C TYR A 132 -7.87 -10.81 -20.03
N GLU A 133 -7.93 -12.05 -19.56
CA GLU A 133 -7.40 -13.23 -20.25
C GLU A 133 -8.28 -13.56 -21.47
N GLY A 134 -7.66 -13.92 -22.59
CA GLY A 134 -8.40 -14.28 -23.80
C GLY A 134 -9.24 -15.57 -23.63
N PRO A 135 -10.22 -15.80 -24.51
CA PRO A 135 -11.01 -17.04 -24.49
C PRO A 135 -10.11 -18.28 -24.66
N ASN A 136 -10.55 -19.42 -24.11
CA ASN A 136 -9.90 -20.74 -24.18
C ASN A 136 -8.57 -20.89 -23.41
N GLY A 137 -8.39 -20.19 -22.29
CA GLY A 137 -7.22 -20.41 -21.42
C GLY A 137 -5.90 -20.00 -22.08
N SER A 138 -5.96 -19.08 -23.05
CA SER A 138 -4.77 -18.52 -23.69
C SER A 138 -3.89 -17.86 -22.63
N ASP A 139 -2.71 -18.44 -22.38
CA ASP A 139 -1.74 -17.96 -21.40
C ASP A 139 -0.78 -16.94 -22.05
N TYR A 140 -0.25 -16.02 -21.25
CA TYR A 140 0.63 -14.91 -21.65
C TYR A 140 2.05 -15.33 -22.05
N ARG A 141 2.30 -16.64 -22.14
CA ARG A 141 3.58 -17.16 -22.58
C ARG A 141 3.67 -17.02 -24.11
N PRO A 142 4.83 -16.62 -24.65
CA PRO A 142 5.06 -16.57 -26.09
C PRO A 142 4.62 -17.89 -26.75
N GLY A 143 3.75 -17.80 -27.77
CA GLY A 143 3.23 -18.95 -28.50
C GLY A 143 1.93 -19.56 -27.95
N ASN A 144 1.35 -19.03 -26.87
CA ASN A 144 0.11 -19.56 -26.26
C ASN A 144 -1.08 -18.57 -26.28
N THR A 145 -0.93 -17.44 -26.98
CA THR A 145 -1.96 -16.40 -27.15
C THR A 145 -2.82 -16.67 -28.37
N HIS A 146 -4.15 -16.75 -28.19
CA HIS A 146 -5.10 -16.84 -29.31
C HIS A 146 -5.27 -15.45 -29.96
N ASP A 147 -4.41 -15.13 -30.91
CA ASP A 147 -4.49 -13.86 -31.62
C ASP A 147 -5.48 -13.94 -32.79
N ARG A 148 -6.67 -13.35 -32.61
CA ARG A 148 -7.67 -13.22 -33.68
C ARG A 148 -7.29 -12.15 -34.71
N LEU A 149 -6.36 -11.25 -34.38
CA LEU A 149 -5.84 -10.24 -35.30
C LEU A 149 -4.73 -10.79 -36.20
N ALA A 150 -4.21 -11.99 -35.91
CA ALA A 150 -3.24 -12.66 -36.79
C ALA A 150 -3.86 -13.03 -38.14
N ASN A 151 -5.15 -13.36 -38.18
CA ASN A 151 -5.91 -13.58 -39.41
C ASN A 151 -6.90 -12.44 -39.66
N VAL A 152 -6.40 -11.33 -40.20
CA VAL A 152 -7.19 -10.12 -40.51
C VAL A 152 -8.30 -10.40 -41.55
N ARG A 153 -8.09 -11.38 -42.43
CA ARG A 153 -9.00 -11.67 -43.54
C ARG A 153 -10.28 -12.33 -43.07
N GLU A 154 -10.17 -13.31 -42.18
CA GLU A 154 -11.29 -14.09 -41.64
C GLU A 154 -11.08 -14.30 -40.13
N PRO A 155 -11.37 -13.28 -39.31
CA PRO A 155 -11.15 -13.33 -37.86
C PRO A 155 -12.16 -14.24 -37.12
N PHE A 156 -13.23 -14.65 -37.80
CA PHE A 156 -14.26 -15.56 -37.29
C PHE A 156 -14.49 -16.66 -38.33
N SER A 157 -14.76 -17.88 -37.87
CA SER A 157 -15.23 -18.93 -38.75
C SER A 157 -16.65 -18.64 -39.23
N ASP A 158 -17.05 -19.22 -40.37
CA ASP A 158 -18.40 -19.03 -40.91
C ASP A 158 -19.49 -19.47 -39.91
N ALA A 159 -19.24 -20.54 -39.15
CA ALA A 159 -20.14 -21.01 -38.11
C ALA A 159 -20.28 -20.00 -36.96
N GLU A 160 -19.17 -19.44 -36.44
CA GLU A 160 -19.21 -18.39 -35.40
C GLU A 160 -19.87 -17.12 -35.95
N TRP A 161 -19.72 -16.85 -37.25
CA TRP A 161 -20.32 -15.71 -37.91
C TRP A 161 -21.84 -15.81 -38.00
N GLU A 162 -22.38 -16.97 -38.37
CA GLU A 162 -23.82 -17.21 -38.37
C GLU A 162 -24.45 -17.08 -36.98
N GLU A 163 -23.76 -17.54 -35.93
CA GLU A 163 -24.20 -17.34 -34.55
C GLU A 163 -24.21 -15.86 -34.15
N ARG A 164 -23.16 -15.11 -34.48
CA ARG A 164 -23.04 -13.69 -34.14
C ARG A 164 -24.11 -12.83 -34.80
N LYS A 165 -24.56 -13.19 -36.01
CA LYS A 165 -25.66 -12.49 -36.69
C LYS A 165 -26.94 -12.46 -35.86
N GLN A 166 -27.18 -13.48 -35.03
CA GLN A 166 -28.35 -13.56 -34.16
C GLN A 166 -28.33 -12.51 -33.03
N TYR A 167 -27.16 -11.96 -32.70
CA TYR A 167 -26.95 -11.00 -31.62
C TYR A 167 -26.66 -9.58 -32.13
N ARG A 168 -27.07 -9.24 -33.37
CA ARG A 168 -26.80 -7.93 -33.98
C ARG A 168 -27.44 -6.77 -33.22
N SER A 169 -28.59 -7.02 -32.60
CA SER A 169 -29.37 -6.02 -31.85
C SER A 169 -29.77 -6.56 -30.49
N TRP A 170 -29.96 -5.65 -29.54
CA TRP A 170 -30.56 -5.98 -28.26
C TRP A 170 -31.99 -6.48 -28.47
N ASP A 171 -32.28 -7.68 -27.95
CA ASP A 171 -33.61 -8.25 -27.97
C ASP A 171 -34.47 -7.62 -26.87
N LEU A 172 -35.15 -6.53 -27.23
CA LEU A 172 -36.04 -5.80 -26.32
C LEU A 172 -37.23 -6.64 -25.85
N MET A 173 -37.67 -7.62 -26.64
CA MET A 173 -38.78 -8.50 -26.25
C MET A 173 -38.32 -9.46 -25.15
N ARG A 174 -37.16 -10.11 -25.31
CA ARG A 174 -36.57 -10.93 -24.24
C ARG A 174 -36.28 -10.13 -22.98
N LEU A 175 -35.72 -8.93 -23.13
CA LEU A 175 -35.47 -8.03 -21.99
C LEU A 175 -36.79 -7.61 -21.31
N GLY A 176 -37.82 -7.31 -22.10
CA GLY A 176 -39.15 -6.95 -21.60
C GLY A 176 -39.83 -8.10 -20.84
N TYR A 177 -39.84 -9.30 -21.39
CA TYR A 177 -40.40 -10.48 -20.71
C TYR A 177 -39.63 -10.82 -19.43
N ALA A 178 -38.30 -10.77 -19.46
CA ALA A 178 -37.48 -11.01 -18.27
C ALA A 178 -37.71 -9.93 -17.19
N GLY A 179 -37.80 -8.66 -17.59
CA GLY A 179 -38.08 -7.54 -16.69
C GLY A 179 -39.48 -7.61 -16.07
N LEU A 180 -40.50 -7.89 -16.88
CA LEU A 180 -41.88 -8.06 -16.41
C LEU A 180 -42.00 -9.27 -15.48
N GLY A 181 -41.38 -10.40 -15.84
CA GLY A 181 -41.35 -11.59 -14.99
C GLY A 181 -40.71 -11.32 -13.63
N LEU A 182 -39.59 -10.60 -13.60
CA LEU A 182 -38.94 -10.19 -12.36
C LEU A 182 -39.81 -9.22 -11.55
N PHE A 183 -40.49 -8.29 -12.21
CA PHE A 183 -41.38 -7.33 -11.55
C PHE A 183 -42.61 -8.01 -10.93
N LEU A 184 -43.27 -8.90 -11.66
CA LEU A 184 -44.42 -9.64 -11.16
C LEU A 184 -44.01 -10.58 -10.02
N LEU A 185 -42.87 -11.27 -10.15
CA LEU A 185 -42.32 -12.09 -9.08
C LEU A 185 -42.07 -11.23 -7.84
N TYR A 186 -41.39 -10.09 -7.99
CA TYR A 186 -41.15 -9.15 -6.90
C TYR A 186 -42.46 -8.65 -6.24
N ARG A 187 -43.51 -8.41 -7.03
CA ARG A 187 -44.82 -7.97 -6.51
C ARG A 187 -45.54 -9.06 -5.73
N VAL A 188 -45.43 -10.32 -6.15
CA VAL A 188 -46.10 -11.46 -5.49
C VAL A 188 -45.34 -11.92 -4.25
N THR A 189 -44.01 -11.88 -4.26
CA THR A 189 -43.19 -12.38 -3.14
C THR A 189 -43.04 -11.38 -2.00
N ASN A 190 -43.29 -10.09 -2.23
CA ASN A 190 -43.21 -9.08 -1.17
C ASN A 190 -44.61 -8.72 -0.70
N GLU A 191 -44.89 -8.95 0.58
CA GLU A 191 -46.13 -8.55 1.22
C GLU A 191 -46.11 -7.05 1.52
N TRP A 192 -47.19 -6.35 1.12
CA TRP A 192 -47.38 -4.93 1.41
C TRP A 192 -48.65 -4.79 2.24
N PRO A 193 -48.57 -4.28 3.49
CA PRO A 193 -49.76 -4.10 4.29
C PRO A 193 -50.63 -3.01 3.66
N VAL A 194 -51.87 -3.37 3.33
CA VAL A 194 -52.90 -2.42 2.90
C VAL A 194 -53.85 -2.23 4.07
N VAL A 195 -53.96 -0.98 4.55
CA VAL A 195 -54.95 -0.64 5.58
C VAL A 195 -56.31 -0.61 4.91
N TRP A 196 -57.19 -1.52 5.31
CA TRP A 196 -58.59 -1.50 4.93
C TRP A 196 -59.38 -0.83 6.05
N CYS A 197 -59.88 0.39 5.83
CA CYS A 197 -60.84 1.00 6.73
C CYS A 197 -62.22 0.50 6.33
N GLU A 198 -62.86 -0.32 7.17
CA GLU A 198 -64.31 -0.52 7.06
C GLU A 198 -64.97 0.80 7.47
N ASP A 199 -65.74 1.41 6.57
CA ASP A 199 -66.55 2.59 6.90
C ASP A 199 -67.51 2.19 8.03
N GLY A 200 -67.30 2.75 9.21
CA GLY A 200 -67.86 2.25 10.47
C GLY A 200 -69.38 2.22 10.52
N GLU A 201 -69.95 1.03 10.75
CA GLU A 201 -71.31 0.88 11.29
C GLU A 201 -71.41 1.36 12.75
N ALA A 202 -70.28 1.63 13.42
CA ALA A 202 -70.23 2.05 14.82
C ALA A 202 -70.72 3.49 15.09
N ASP A 203 -70.86 4.34 14.06
CA ASP A 203 -71.36 5.72 14.21
C ASP A 203 -72.90 5.82 14.11
N ARG A 204 -73.62 4.70 13.88
CA ARG A 204 -75.10 4.70 13.78
C ARG A 204 -75.84 4.23 15.02
N THR A 205 -75.18 3.61 16.00
CA THR A 205 -75.83 3.05 17.21
C THR A 205 -75.54 3.82 18.50
N GLY A 206 -74.80 4.94 18.42
CA GLY A 206 -74.34 5.73 19.58
C GLY A 206 -74.98 7.11 19.78
N ARG A 207 -76.13 7.40 19.17
CA ARG A 207 -77.00 8.54 19.56
C ARG A 207 -78.43 8.08 19.74
N ALA A 208 -78.72 7.62 20.96
CA ALA A 208 -80.05 7.65 21.56
C ALA A 208 -79.89 8.26 22.96
#